data_AF-A0A5K1CBL1-F1
#
_entry.id   AF-A0A5K1CBL1-F1
#
_cell.length_a   1.000
_cell.length_b   1.000
_cell.length_c   1.000
_cell.angle_alpha   90.00
_cell.angle_beta   90.00
_cell.angle_gamma   90.00
#
_symmetry.space_group_name_H-M   'P 1'
#
loop_
_entity.id
_entity.type
_entity.pdbx_description
1 polymer ?
#
loop_
_entity_poly.entity_id
_entity_poly.type
_entity_poly.pdbx_seq_one_letter_code
_entity_poly.pdbx_strand_id
1 'polypeptide(L)' 'INQSEFTDMAWEGIIGAVEAARQNKQQVVETEHLMKALLEQKDGLARRIFTKAGVDNTSVLQATDLFINQQPK' A
#
# COMPACT_ATOMS: atom_id res chain seq x y z
N ILE A 1 1.97 7.17 16.51
CA ILE A 1 1.65 5.76 16.22
C ILE A 1 2.77 4.90 16.77
N ASN A 2 2.44 3.93 17.61
CA ASN A 2 3.38 2.99 18.22
C ASN A 2 3.14 1.59 17.65
N GLN A 3 4.21 0.82 17.46
CA GLN A 3 4.15 -0.54 16.92
C GLN A 3 3.21 -1.46 17.70
N SER A 4 3.18 -1.33 19.04
CA SER A 4 2.34 -2.17 19.91
C SER A 4 0.83 -2.00 19.70
N GLU A 5 0.40 -0.98 18.96
CA GLU A 5 -1.01 -0.72 18.64
C GLU A 5 -1.49 -1.52 17.42
N PHE A 6 -0.58 -2.15 16.68
CA PHE A 6 -0.86 -2.83 15.41
C PHE A 6 -0.40 -4.29 15.45
N THR A 7 -1.03 -5.11 14.62
CA THR A 7 -0.45 -6.42 14.28
C THR A 7 0.85 -6.23 13.49
N ASP A 8 1.76 -7.20 13.54
CA ASP A 8 3.05 -7.11 12.84
C ASP A 8 2.88 -6.77 11.35
N MET A 9 1.96 -7.46 10.67
CA MET A 9 1.68 -7.22 9.24
C MET A 9 1.08 -5.84 8.96
N ALA A 10 0.25 -5.31 9.87
CA ALA A 10 -0.28 -3.96 9.74
C ALA A 10 0.81 -2.90 9.97
N TRP A 11 1.71 -3.15 10.92
CA TRP A 11 2.87 -2.28 11.17
C TRP A 11 3.83 -2.27 9.98
N GLU A 12 4.11 -3.42 9.38
CA GLU A 12 4.87 -3.53 8.13
C GLU A 12 4.22 -2.71 7.00
N GLY A 13 2.87 -2.73 6.91
CA GLY A 13 2.13 -1.92 5.94
C GLY A 13 2.29 -0.41 6.18
N ILE A 14 2.28 0.03 7.43
CA ILE A 14 2.51 1.44 7.81
C ILE A 14 3.93 1.87 7.43
N ILE A 15 4.94 1.06 7.77
CA ILE A 15 6.33 1.35 7.38
C ILE A 15 6.46 1.37 5.85
N GLY A 16 5.84 0.41 5.17
CA GLY A 16 5.83 0.32 3.70
C GLY A 16 5.20 1.55 3.04
N ALA A 17 4.16 2.15 3.65
CA ALA A 17 3.54 3.37 3.12
C ALA A 17 4.52 4.56 3.11
N VAL A 18 5.34 4.70 4.15
CA VAL A 18 6.38 5.74 4.22
C VAL A 18 7.43 5.52 3.14
N GLU A 19 7.86 4.27 2.94
CA GLU A 19 8.83 3.93 1.90
C GLU A 19 8.24 4.13 0.50
N ALA A 20 6.97 3.79 0.27
CA ALA A 20 6.27 4.02 -0.98
C ALA A 20 6.20 5.52 -1.34
N ALA A 21 5.86 6.40 -0.39
CA ALA A 21 5.88 7.85 -0.61
C ALA A 21 7.29 8.35 -0.95
N ARG A 22 8.30 7.90 -0.19
CA ARG A 22 9.70 8.26 -0.40
C ARG A 22 10.21 7.84 -1.78
N GLN A 23 9.92 6.62 -2.21
CA GLN A 23 10.32 6.11 -3.54
C GLN A 23 9.69 6.91 -4.67
N ASN A 24 8.46 7.40 -4.47
CA ASN A 24 7.75 8.23 -5.43
C ASN A 24 8.09 9.73 -5.32
N LYS A 25 9.02 10.10 -4.43
CA LYS A 25 9.49 11.46 -4.16
C LYS A 25 8.41 12.38 -3.60
N GLN A 26 7.47 11.83 -2.84
CA GLN A 26 6.37 12.57 -2.21
C GLN A 26 6.67 12.82 -0.75
N GLN A 27 6.47 14.07 -0.30
CA GLN A 27 6.76 14.47 1.09
C GLN A 27 5.68 14.03 2.09
N VAL A 28 4.44 13.84 1.62
CA VAL A 28 3.29 13.51 2.45
C VAL A 28 2.87 12.07 2.18
N VAL A 29 2.73 11.29 3.26
CA VAL A 29 2.18 9.93 3.17
C VAL A 29 0.67 10.02 3.12
N GLU A 30 0.13 9.82 1.92
CA GLU A 30 -1.29 9.71 1.65
C GLU A 30 -1.77 8.24 1.52
N THR A 31 -3.08 8.03 1.43
CA THR A 31 -3.73 6.70 1.48
C THR A 31 -3.29 5.74 0.37
N GLU A 32 -2.97 6.25 -0.82
CA GLU A 32 -2.52 5.47 -1.96
C GLU A 32 -1.18 4.77 -1.70
N HIS A 33 -0.31 5.36 -0.88
CA HIS A 33 0.94 4.74 -0.48
C HIS A 33 0.71 3.55 0.44
N LEU A 34 -0.26 3.67 1.35
CA LEU A 34 -0.69 2.57 2.20
C LEU A 34 -1.33 1.45 1.36
N MET A 35 -2.18 1.81 0.38
CA MET A 35 -2.75 0.83 -0.54
C MET A 35 -1.65 0.07 -1.28
N LYS A 36 -0.64 0.76 -1.81
CA LYS A 36 0.51 0.14 -2.47
C LYS A 36 1.23 -0.83 -1.53
N ALA A 37 1.59 -0.39 -0.32
CA ALA A 37 2.29 -1.22 0.65
C ALA A 37 1.50 -2.49 1.03
N LEU A 38 0.18 -2.37 1.22
CA LEU A 38 -0.69 -3.50 1.52
C LEU A 38 -0.84 -4.48 0.33
N LEU A 39 -0.82 -3.99 -0.91
CA LEU A 39 -0.88 -4.82 -2.12
C LEU A 39 0.46 -5.51 -2.43
N GLU A 40 1.59 -4.95 -1.99
CA GLU A 40 2.92 -5.55 -2.13
C GLU A 40 3.15 -6.74 -1.17
N GLN A 41 2.40 -6.80 -0.07
CA GLN A 41 2.36 -7.96 0.83
C GLN A 41 1.74 -9.17 0.12
N LYS A 42 2.55 -10.06 -0.45
CA LYS A 42 2.12 -11.20 -1.29
C LYS A 42 1.07 -12.09 -0.62
N ASP A 43 1.22 -12.36 0.67
CA ASP A 43 0.29 -13.16 1.47
C ASP A 43 -0.63 -12.31 2.36
N GLY A 44 -0.66 -11.00 2.14
CA GLY A 44 -1.38 -10.02 2.94
C GLY A 44 -2.90 -10.07 2.79
N LEU A 45 -3.59 -9.53 3.79
CA LEU A 45 -5.06 -9.55 3.84
C LEU A 45 -5.69 -8.77 2.68
N ALA A 46 -5.11 -7.63 2.28
CA ALA A 46 -5.63 -6.82 1.17
C ALA A 46 -5.75 -7.65 -0.12
N ARG A 47 -4.71 -8.42 -0.47
CA ARG A 47 -4.74 -9.26 -1.66
C ARG A 47 -5.77 -10.37 -1.60
N ARG A 48 -5.94 -10.98 -0.43
CA ARG A 48 -6.97 -12.01 -0.19
C ARG A 48 -8.37 -11.44 -0.34
N ILE A 49 -8.61 -10.21 0.12
CA ILE A 49 -9.89 -9.51 -0.03
C ILE A 49 -10.20 -9.27 -1.51
N PHE A 50 -9.26 -8.69 -2.28
CA PHE A 50 -9.47 -8.45 -3.71
C PHE A 50 -9.67 -9.76 -4.49
N THR A 51 -8.89 -10.80 -4.22
CA THR A 51 -9.09 -12.12 -4.84
C THR A 51 -10.49 -12.66 -4.53
N LYS A 52 -10.95 -12.57 -3.28
CA LYS A 52 -12.29 -13.03 -2.87
C LYS A 52 -13.41 -12.21 -3.51
N ALA A 53 -13.15 -10.95 -3.83
CA ALA A 53 -14.05 -10.08 -4.58
C ALA A 53 -14.02 -10.31 -6.11
N GLY A 54 -13.18 -11.24 -6.60
CA GLY A 54 -13.04 -11.50 -8.04
C GLY A 54 -12.19 -10.47 -8.78
N VAL A 55 -11.38 -9.69 -8.06
CA VAL A 55 -10.54 -8.63 -8.60
C VAL A 55 -9.10 -9.12 -8.74
N ASP A 56 -8.47 -8.87 -9.90
CA ASP A 56 -7.06 -9.17 -10.12
C ASP A 56 -6.16 -8.19 -9.36
N ASN A 57 -5.35 -8.72 -8.46
CA ASN A 57 -4.43 -7.94 -7.63
C ASN A 57 -3.37 -7.18 -8.44
N THR A 58 -2.93 -7.75 -9.57
CA THR A 58 -1.91 -7.10 -10.41
C THR A 58 -2.47 -5.80 -10.99
N SER A 59 -3.71 -5.85 -11.48
CA SER A 59 -4.44 -4.71 -12.02
C SER A 59 -4.66 -3.62 -10.97
N VAL A 60 -5.02 -3.99 -9.74
CA VAL A 60 -5.20 -3.00 -8.64
C VAL A 60 -3.88 -2.34 -8.27
N LEU A 61 -2.80 -3.11 -8.17
CA LEU A 61 -1.47 -2.57 -7.87
C LEU A 61 -1.02 -1.59 -8.96
N GLN A 62 -1.17 -1.96 -10.24
CA GLN A 62 -0.84 -1.09 -11.37
C GLN A 62 -1.67 0.19 -11.38
N ALA A 63 -2.98 0.10 -11.10
CA ALA A 63 -3.84 1.28 -11.00
C ALA A 63 -3.42 2.20 -9.84
N THR A 64 -3.02 1.61 -8.71
CA THR A 64 -2.51 2.34 -7.55
C THR A 64 -1.20 3.05 -7.88
N ASP A 65 -0.26 2.37 -8.53
CA ASP A 65 1.01 2.95 -8.99
C ASP A 65 0.79 4.09 -9.99
N LEU A 66 -0.15 3.93 -10.93
CA LEU A 66 -0.49 4.99 -11.88
C LEU A 66 -1.05 6.22 -11.14
N PHE A 67 -1.96 6.00 -10.18
CA PHE A 67 -2.56 7.07 -9.40
C PHE A 67 -1.51 7.84 -8.59
N ILE A 68 -0.59 7.14 -7.93
CA ILE A 68 0.55 7.74 -7.21
C ILE A 68 1.40 8.60 -8.14
N ASN A 69 1.71 8.10 -9.34
CA ASN A 69 2.56 8.82 -10.29
C ASN A 69 1.93 10.11 -10.85
N GLN A 70 0.61 10.24 -10.80
CA GLN A 70 -0.11 11.45 -11.21
C GLN A 70 -0.12 12.53 -10.13
N GLN A 71 0.23 12.19 -8.88
CA GLN A 71 0.26 13.14 -7.78
C GLN A 71 1.50 14.05 -7.85
N PRO A 72 1.43 15.26 -7.25
CA PRO A 72 2.59 16.13 -7.07
C PRO A 72 3.74 15.41 -6.35
N LYS A 73 4.97 15.79 -6.67
CA LYS A 73 6.19 15.34 -5.99
C LYS A 73 6.45 16.22 -4.77
#